data_AF-W4QSV0-F1
#
_entry.id   AF-W4QSV0-F1
#
_cell.length_a   1.000
_cell.length_b   1.000
_cell.length_c   1.000
_cell.angle_alpha   90.00
_cell.angle_beta   90.00
_cell.angle_gamma   90.00
#
_symmetry.space_group_name_H-M   'P 1'
#
loop_
_entity.id
_entity.type
_entity.pdbx_description
1 polymer ?
#
loop_
_entity_poly.entity_id
_entity_poly.type
_entity_poly.pdbx_seq_one_letter_code
_entity_poly.pdbx_strand_id
1 'polypeptide(L)'
;MEIGQISRVYLHHLGLYQKVLLQRNHLLKSLQINKGSKEMLDVLTDQMIVLAAEVTKRRFEFIKRLQKWAEQIHHDISRGKEKLEISYVPSSNVSDEMDLSMIKEELYKTYEKQKTREIQRGVTLFGPHRDDLGFVINHHDVQTYGSQGQQRTTALALKLAEIELIYSEIGEYPILLLDDVLSELDDYRQSHLLQTIQNRVQTFVTTTNIAGIDHQTLNQANICKVSEGTISS
;
A
#
# COMPACT_ATOMS: atom_id res chain seq x y z
N MET A 1 -1.09 -2.05 1.04
CA MET A 1 0.36 -2.19 1.29
C MET A 1 0.65 -3.64 1.61
N GLU A 2 1.31 -4.36 0.71
CA GLU A 2 1.59 -5.80 0.84
C GLU A 2 2.83 -6.11 1.71
N ILE A 3 3.14 -5.24 2.70
CA ILE A 3 4.23 -5.44 3.67
C ILE A 3 4.11 -6.82 4.35
N GLY A 4 2.88 -7.31 4.49
CA GLY A 4 2.61 -8.60 5.12
C GLY A 4 3.18 -9.81 4.39
N GLN A 5 3.37 -9.73 3.07
CA GLN A 5 4.00 -10.81 2.30
C GLN A 5 5.49 -10.95 2.61
N ILE A 6 6.10 -9.85 3.08
CA ILE A 6 7.54 -9.72 3.29
C ILE A 6 7.89 -9.87 4.78
N SER A 7 7.04 -9.41 5.68
CA SER A 7 7.34 -9.38 7.13
C SER A 7 6.24 -10.04 7.97
N ARG A 8 6.54 -11.25 8.46
CA ARG A 8 5.70 -11.94 9.45
C ARG A 8 5.56 -11.14 10.75
N VAL A 9 6.62 -10.46 11.16
CA VAL A 9 6.62 -9.61 12.35
C VAL A 9 5.65 -8.44 12.17
N TYR A 10 5.62 -7.80 11.00
CA TYR A 10 4.63 -6.77 10.70
C TYR A 10 3.19 -7.31 10.77
N LEU A 11 2.92 -8.47 10.15
CA LEU A 11 1.58 -9.09 10.21
C LEU A 11 1.13 -9.38 11.64
N HIS A 12 2.05 -9.87 12.47
CA HIS A 12 1.75 -10.14 13.86
C HIS A 12 1.33 -8.86 14.60
N HIS A 13 2.13 -7.78 14.50
CA HIS A 13 1.81 -6.50 15.13
C HIS A 13 0.53 -5.87 14.58
N LEU A 14 0.33 -5.93 13.26
CA LEU A 14 -0.89 -5.41 12.62
C LEU A 14 -2.14 -6.19 13.08
N GLY A 15 -2.06 -7.51 13.18
CA GLY A 15 -3.17 -8.34 13.65
C GLY A 15 -3.51 -8.08 15.12
N LEU A 16 -2.51 -7.94 15.99
CA LEU A 16 -2.72 -7.54 17.39
C LEU A 16 -3.31 -6.14 17.47
N TYR A 17 -2.77 -5.19 16.69
CA TYR A 17 -3.26 -3.82 16.63
C TYR A 17 -4.74 -3.76 16.24
N GLN A 18 -5.15 -4.47 15.19
CA GLN A 18 -6.54 -4.53 14.74
C GLN A 18 -7.46 -5.10 15.83
N LYS A 19 -7.03 -6.13 16.57
CA LYS A 19 -7.80 -6.69 17.69
C LYS A 19 -8.01 -5.67 18.81
N VAL A 20 -6.96 -4.98 19.23
CA VAL A 20 -7.05 -3.94 20.28
C VAL A 20 -7.88 -2.76 19.81
N LEU A 21 -7.72 -2.33 18.55
CA LEU A 21 -8.51 -1.26 17.93
C LEU A 21 -10.01 -1.59 17.93
N LEU A 22 -10.39 -2.83 17.60
CA LEU A 22 -11.78 -3.26 17.65
C LEU A 22 -12.34 -3.20 19.08
N GLN A 23 -11.61 -3.74 20.06
CA GLN A 23 -12.00 -3.68 21.47
C GLN A 23 -12.16 -2.24 21.96
N ARG A 24 -11.20 -1.37 21.62
CA ARG A 24 -11.23 0.07 21.94
C ARG A 24 -12.44 0.75 21.31
N ASN A 25 -12.74 0.50 20.04
CA ASN A 25 -13.91 1.07 19.36
C ASN A 25 -15.24 0.60 19.97
N HIS A 26 -15.33 -0.67 20.40
CA HIS A 26 -16.50 -1.15 21.15
C HIS A 26 -16.66 -0.42 22.49
N LEU A 27 -15.57 -0.17 23.20
CA LEU A 27 -15.59 0.59 24.44
C LEU A 27 -15.97 2.06 24.21
N LEU A 28 -15.47 2.71 23.15
CA LEU A 28 -15.85 4.08 22.78
C LEU A 28 -17.35 4.19 22.50
N LYS A 29 -17.94 3.24 21.77
CA LYS A 29 -19.41 3.17 21.57
C LYS A 29 -20.18 3.01 22.88
N SER A 30 -19.64 2.24 23.83
CA SER A 30 -20.25 2.05 25.15
C SER A 30 -20.15 3.32 26.01
N LEU A 31 -19.03 4.04 25.92
CA LEU A 31 -18.83 5.34 26.57
C LEU A 31 -19.75 6.42 26.01
N GLN A 32 -20.09 6.36 24.71
CA GLN A 32 -21.05 7.27 24.07
C GLN A 32 -22.44 7.25 24.73
N ILE A 33 -22.85 6.09 25.26
CA ILE A 33 -24.11 5.91 26.00
C ILE A 33 -23.91 5.86 27.53
N ASN A 34 -22.76 6.35 28.03
CA ASN A 34 -22.40 6.39 29.45
C ASN A 34 -22.34 5.02 30.15
N LYS A 35 -22.04 3.93 29.42
CA LYS A 35 -21.94 2.56 29.95
C LYS A 35 -20.51 1.98 29.96
N GLY A 36 -19.49 2.80 29.73
CA GLY A 36 -18.08 2.36 29.69
C GLY A 36 -17.22 2.98 30.79
N SER A 37 -16.03 2.38 31.01
CA SER A 37 -15.00 2.92 31.91
C SER A 37 -13.95 3.70 31.12
N LYS A 38 -13.59 4.89 31.62
CA LYS A 38 -12.53 5.72 31.03
C LYS A 38 -11.15 5.15 31.34
N GLU A 39 -10.98 4.54 32.52
CA GLU A 39 -9.75 3.87 32.93
C GLU A 39 -9.42 2.70 31.99
N MET A 40 -10.43 1.90 31.63
CA MET A 40 -10.26 0.81 30.66
C MET A 40 -9.94 1.34 29.25
N LEU A 41 -10.43 2.52 28.89
CA LEU A 41 -10.09 3.16 27.63
C LEU A 41 -8.61 3.55 27.60
N ASP A 42 -8.08 4.07 28.71
CA ASP A 42 -6.67 4.44 28.83
C ASP A 42 -5.77 3.19 28.74
N VAL A 43 -6.11 2.10 29.44
CA VAL A 43 -5.37 0.82 29.36
C VAL A 43 -5.33 0.26 27.93
N LEU A 44 -6.48 0.22 27.24
CA LEU A 44 -6.53 -0.24 25.85
C LEU A 44 -5.77 0.71 24.91
N THR A 45 -5.76 2.00 25.22
CA THR A 45 -5.05 3.00 24.42
C THR A 45 -3.54 2.82 24.54
N ASP A 46 -3.02 2.57 25.73
CA ASP A 46 -1.59 2.28 25.93
C ASP A 46 -1.13 1.06 25.13
N GLN A 47 -1.91 -0.03 25.19
CA GLN A 47 -1.65 -1.23 24.40
C GLN A 47 -1.71 -0.95 22.88
N MET A 48 -2.71 -0.17 22.45
CA MET A 48 -2.87 0.20 21.06
C MET A 48 -1.68 1.05 20.56
N ILE A 49 -1.21 2.01 21.36
CA ILE A 49 -0.11 2.92 21.01
C ILE A 49 1.20 2.16 20.81
N VAL A 50 1.51 1.19 21.67
CA VAL A 50 2.70 0.35 21.53
C VAL A 50 2.70 -0.39 20.18
N LEU A 51 1.57 -1.02 19.85
CA LEU A 51 1.41 -1.75 18.59
C LEU A 51 1.38 -0.81 17.36
N ALA A 52 0.75 0.35 17.51
CA ALA A 52 0.68 1.37 16.47
C ALA A 52 2.08 1.88 16.10
N ALA A 53 2.93 2.15 17.09
CA ALA A 53 4.28 2.63 16.87
C ALA A 53 5.13 1.66 16.04
N GLU A 54 5.04 0.35 16.34
CA GLU A 54 5.70 -0.71 15.56
C GLU A 54 5.22 -0.75 14.11
N VAL A 55 3.91 -0.68 13.89
CA VAL A 55 3.32 -0.68 12.54
C VAL A 55 3.73 0.58 11.78
N THR A 56 3.67 1.75 12.41
CA THR A 56 4.06 3.04 11.82
C THR A 56 5.54 3.04 11.43
N LYS A 57 6.45 2.61 12.31
CA LYS A 57 7.89 2.59 12.02
C LYS A 57 8.20 1.70 10.81
N ARG A 58 7.62 0.51 10.78
CA ARG A 58 7.80 -0.44 9.66
C ARG A 58 7.23 0.08 8.35
N ARG A 59 6.13 0.85 8.39
CA ARG A 59 5.57 1.47 7.18
C ARG A 59 6.47 2.57 6.63
N PHE A 60 7.07 3.41 7.48
CA PHE A 60 8.06 4.38 7.05
C PHE A 60 9.26 3.70 6.38
N GLU A 61 9.82 2.66 7.02
CA GLU A 61 10.94 1.89 6.48
C GLU A 61 10.59 1.23 5.14
N PHE A 62 9.40 0.64 5.05
CA PHE A 62 8.93 0.03 3.81
C PHE A 62 8.76 1.04 2.68
N ILE A 63 8.11 2.19 2.95
CA ILE A 63 7.93 3.23 1.92
C ILE A 63 9.26 3.78 1.43
N LYS A 64 10.22 3.99 2.33
CA LYS A 64 11.57 4.45 1.95
C LYS A 64 12.26 3.47 1.01
N ARG A 65 12.08 2.17 1.21
CA ARG A 65 12.63 1.13 0.34
C ARG A 65 11.87 1.03 -0.98
N LEU A 66 10.55 1.11 -0.93
CA LEU A 66 9.67 1.06 -2.09
C LEU A 66 9.92 2.23 -3.04
N GLN A 67 10.16 3.44 -2.50
CA GLN A 67 10.48 4.66 -3.24
C GLN A 67 11.60 4.42 -4.25
N LYS A 68 12.70 3.78 -3.84
CA LYS A 68 13.87 3.55 -4.70
C LYS A 68 13.50 2.77 -5.97
N TRP A 69 12.68 1.73 -5.82
CA TRP A 69 12.24 0.90 -6.95
C TRP A 69 11.17 1.62 -7.78
N ALA A 70 10.19 2.23 -7.12
CA ALA A 70 9.07 2.89 -7.78
C ALA A 70 9.51 4.09 -8.61
N GLU A 71 10.47 4.88 -8.13
CA GLU A 71 11.02 6.03 -8.86
C GLU A 71 11.67 5.59 -10.18
N GLN A 72 12.55 4.58 -10.12
CA GLN A 72 13.23 4.07 -11.31
C GLN A 72 12.24 3.48 -12.33
N ILE A 73 11.33 2.62 -11.86
CA ILE A 73 10.35 1.97 -12.74
C ILE A 73 9.42 3.00 -13.39
N HIS A 74 8.96 4.00 -12.62
CA HIS A 74 8.11 5.05 -13.16
C HIS A 74 8.85 5.97 -14.13
N HIS A 75 10.13 6.26 -13.85
CA HIS A 75 10.98 6.99 -14.78
C HIS A 75 11.08 6.25 -16.13
N ASP A 76 11.27 4.94 -16.11
CA ASP A 76 11.37 4.14 -17.34
C ASP A 76 10.03 4.08 -18.10
N ILE A 77 8.91 3.82 -17.41
CA ILE A 77 7.54 3.82 -18.00
C ILE A 77 7.19 5.17 -18.63
N SER A 78 7.62 6.28 -18.01
CA SER A 78 7.33 7.64 -18.46
C SER A 78 8.30 8.17 -19.53
N ARG A 79 9.28 7.37 -19.96
CA ARG A 79 10.37 7.78 -20.87
C ARG A 79 11.22 8.93 -20.30
N GLY A 80 11.46 8.88 -19.00
CA GLY A 80 12.25 9.83 -18.24
C GLY A 80 11.61 11.21 -18.06
N LYS A 81 10.30 11.33 -18.32
CA LYS A 81 9.56 12.60 -18.21
C LYS A 81 9.02 12.85 -16.81
N GLU A 82 8.86 11.80 -16.03
CA GLU A 82 8.17 11.85 -14.74
C GLU A 82 9.08 11.31 -13.64
N LYS A 83 9.16 12.04 -12.53
CA LYS A 83 9.80 11.61 -11.29
C LYS A 83 8.71 11.37 -10.25
N LEU A 84 8.59 10.13 -9.81
CA LEU A 84 7.63 9.70 -8.79
C LEU A 84 8.24 9.77 -7.39
N GLU A 85 7.52 10.40 -6.46
CA GLU A 85 7.83 10.45 -5.04
C GLU A 85 6.65 9.91 -4.23
N ILE A 86 6.93 8.98 -3.31
CA ILE A 86 5.97 8.32 -2.44
C ILE A 86 6.25 8.73 -1.00
N SER A 87 5.20 9.11 -0.28
CA SER A 87 5.29 9.46 1.13
C SER A 87 4.27 8.69 1.96
N TYR A 88 4.66 8.35 3.19
CA TYR A 88 3.72 7.89 4.20
C TYR A 88 3.10 9.10 4.88
N VAL A 89 1.76 9.18 4.89
CA VAL A 89 1.01 10.31 5.45
C VAL A 89 0.33 9.87 6.74
N PRO A 90 1.01 10.00 7.90
CA PRO A 90 0.43 9.60 9.17
C PRO A 90 -0.70 10.54 9.62
N SER A 91 -1.67 9.99 10.32
CA SER A 91 -2.76 10.72 10.98
C SER A 91 -2.32 11.50 12.23
N SER A 92 -1.06 11.31 12.64
CA SER A 92 -0.44 11.92 13.83
C SER A 92 0.88 12.59 13.43
N ASN A 93 1.42 13.48 14.27
CA ASN A 93 2.64 14.23 14.00
C ASN A 93 3.91 13.38 14.19
N VAL A 94 4.04 12.31 13.40
CA VAL A 94 5.17 11.38 13.43
C VAL A 94 5.94 11.44 12.11
N SER A 95 7.25 11.19 12.15
CA SER A 95 8.11 11.15 10.97
C SER A 95 9.00 9.91 10.96
N ASP A 96 9.66 9.65 9.83
CA ASP A 96 10.54 8.49 9.65
C ASP A 96 11.82 8.57 10.50
N GLU A 97 12.26 9.79 10.82
CA GLU A 97 13.41 10.09 11.69
C GLU A 97 13.18 9.73 13.16
N MET A 98 11.92 9.65 13.60
CA MET A 98 11.59 9.34 15.00
C MET A 98 11.89 7.88 15.35
N ASP A 99 12.37 7.67 16.58
CA ASP A 99 12.46 6.34 17.16
C ASP A 99 11.09 5.88 17.72
N LEU A 100 11.02 4.61 18.13
CA LEU A 100 9.78 4.03 18.67
C LEU A 100 9.25 4.78 19.90
N SER A 101 10.14 5.32 20.75
CA SER A 101 9.74 6.03 21.96
C SER A 101 9.10 7.37 21.62
N MET A 102 9.72 8.13 20.70
CA MET A 102 9.19 9.39 20.19
C MET A 102 7.84 9.19 19.46
N ILE A 103 7.73 8.13 18.64
CA ILE A 103 6.46 7.81 17.96
C ILE A 103 5.35 7.53 18.98
N LYS A 104 5.63 6.74 20.03
CA LYS A 104 4.65 6.47 21.09
C LYS A 104 4.22 7.77 21.80
N GLU A 105 5.17 8.66 22.10
CA GLU A 105 4.89 9.93 22.75
C GLU A 105 3.96 10.81 21.90
N GLU A 106 4.22 10.94 20.59
CA GLU A 106 3.38 11.73 19.68
C GLU A 106 1.99 11.12 19.48
N LEU A 107 1.88 9.78 19.44
CA LEU A 107 0.60 9.09 19.42
C LEU A 107 -0.20 9.34 20.70
N TYR A 108 0.47 9.34 21.87
CA TYR A 108 -0.15 9.64 23.15
C TYR A 108 -0.63 11.10 23.22
N LYS A 109 0.19 12.06 22.78
CA LYS A 109 -0.22 13.47 22.66
C LYS A 109 -1.42 13.64 21.74
N THR A 110 -1.48 12.87 20.65
CA THR A 110 -2.61 12.89 19.71
C THR A 110 -3.87 12.34 20.37
N TYR A 111 -3.75 11.25 21.12
CA TYR A 111 -4.85 10.70 21.91
C TYR A 111 -5.43 11.73 22.89
N GLU A 112 -4.60 12.36 23.74
CA GLU A 112 -5.08 13.33 24.74
C GLU A 112 -5.88 14.47 24.10
N LYS A 113 -5.45 14.95 22.93
CA LYS A 113 -6.16 16.00 22.17
C LYS A 113 -7.48 15.51 21.58
N GLN A 114 -7.59 14.23 21.22
CA GLN A 114 -8.73 13.68 20.50
C GLN A 114 -9.71 12.88 21.37
N LYS A 115 -9.33 12.47 22.59
CA LYS A 115 -10.09 11.58 23.49
C LYS A 115 -11.56 11.94 23.61
N THR A 116 -11.87 13.20 23.88
CA THR A 116 -13.25 13.69 24.00
C THR A 116 -14.04 13.52 22.70
N ARG A 117 -13.42 13.82 21.56
CA ARG A 117 -14.03 13.69 20.22
C ARG A 117 -14.21 12.22 19.83
N GLU A 118 -13.27 11.35 20.18
CA GLU A 118 -13.37 9.90 19.95
C GLU A 118 -14.54 9.30 20.73
N ILE A 119 -14.73 9.69 21.99
CA ILE A 119 -15.86 9.24 22.83
C ILE A 119 -17.19 9.71 22.21
N GLN A 120 -17.29 10.97 21.81
CA GLN A 120 -18.50 11.51 21.18
C GLN A 120 -18.86 10.80 19.87
N ARG A 121 -17.85 10.42 19.07
CA ARG A 121 -18.04 9.74 17.78
C ARG A 121 -18.12 8.22 17.90
N GLY A 122 -17.76 7.63 19.04
CA GLY A 122 -17.72 6.18 19.23
C GLY A 122 -16.67 5.47 18.37
N VAL A 123 -15.62 6.16 17.91
CA VAL A 123 -14.59 5.61 17.02
C VAL A 123 -13.21 6.24 17.28
N THR A 124 -12.17 5.44 17.08
CA THR A 124 -10.77 5.89 17.12
C THR A 124 -10.46 6.79 15.93
N LEU A 125 -9.73 7.88 16.16
CA LEU A 125 -9.46 8.93 15.16
C LEU A 125 -7.97 9.09 14.80
N PHE A 126 -7.08 8.31 15.40
CA PHE A 126 -5.64 8.35 15.14
C PHE A 126 -5.01 6.95 15.06
N GLY A 127 -3.82 6.87 14.46
CA GLY A 127 -2.99 5.69 14.33
C GLY A 127 -3.08 5.01 12.96
N PRO A 128 -2.32 3.92 12.73
CA PRO A 128 -2.10 3.33 11.40
C PRO A 128 -3.33 3.01 10.54
N HIS A 129 -4.51 2.80 11.12
CA HIS A 129 -5.74 2.59 10.35
C HIS A 129 -6.33 3.86 9.72
N ARG A 130 -5.80 5.04 10.09
CA ARG A 130 -6.19 6.37 9.58
C ARG A 130 -5.13 7.01 8.71
N ASP A 131 -3.97 6.37 8.59
CA ASP A 131 -2.84 6.87 7.83
C ASP A 131 -3.06 6.58 6.33
N ASP A 132 -2.40 7.37 5.47
CA ASP A 132 -2.56 7.33 4.01
C ASP A 132 -1.20 7.28 3.29
N LEU A 133 -1.23 7.18 1.97
CA LEU A 133 -0.08 7.29 1.09
C LEU A 133 -0.21 8.49 0.15
N GLY A 134 0.81 9.32 0.14
CA GLY A 134 0.95 10.43 -0.80
C GLY A 134 1.75 9.99 -2.03
N PHE A 135 1.33 10.47 -3.19
CA PHE A 135 2.01 10.25 -4.46
C PHE A 135 2.19 11.59 -5.17
N VAL A 136 3.43 11.92 -5.52
CA VAL A 136 3.79 13.17 -6.18
C VAL A 136 4.56 12.85 -7.46
N ILE A 137 4.12 13.40 -8.59
CA ILE A 137 4.86 13.38 -9.85
C ILE A 137 5.28 14.80 -10.19
N ASN A 138 6.57 15.04 -10.42
CA ASN A 138 7.10 16.35 -10.83
C ASN A 138 6.58 17.50 -9.94
N HIS A 139 6.52 17.27 -8.62
CA HIS A 139 5.99 18.21 -7.60
C HIS A 139 4.47 18.42 -7.58
N HIS A 140 3.70 17.63 -8.34
CA HIS A 140 2.24 17.67 -8.33
C HIS A 140 1.65 16.40 -7.69
N ASP A 141 0.67 16.59 -6.81
CA ASP A 141 -0.09 15.50 -6.20
C ASP A 141 -0.87 14.73 -7.27
N VAL A 142 -0.62 13.42 -7.37
CA VAL A 142 -1.19 12.54 -8.41
C VAL A 142 -2.68 12.30 -8.19
N GLN A 143 -3.11 12.25 -6.94
CA GLN A 143 -4.51 11.98 -6.59
C GLN A 143 -5.41 13.15 -6.99
N THR A 144 -4.91 14.37 -6.86
CA THR A 144 -5.66 15.61 -7.08
C THR A 144 -5.48 16.16 -8.50
N TYR A 145 -4.26 16.12 -9.04
CA TYR A 145 -3.89 16.79 -10.30
C TYR A 145 -3.37 15.84 -11.37
N GLY A 146 -3.15 14.56 -11.04
CA GLY A 146 -2.67 13.56 -12.00
C GLY A 146 -3.71 13.25 -13.07
N SER A 147 -3.27 13.18 -14.33
CA SER A 147 -4.09 12.62 -15.41
C SER A 147 -4.43 11.15 -15.13
N GLN A 148 -5.49 10.62 -15.72
CA GLN A 148 -5.82 9.19 -15.60
C GLN A 148 -4.65 8.28 -16.01
N GLY A 149 -3.90 8.66 -17.06
CA GLY A 149 -2.70 7.94 -17.48
C GLY A 149 -1.62 7.91 -16.39
N GLN A 150 -1.39 9.02 -15.71
CA GLN A 150 -0.43 9.13 -14.61
C GLN A 150 -0.85 8.33 -13.37
N GLN A 151 -2.14 8.34 -13.02
CA GLN A 151 -2.65 7.53 -11.91
C GLN A 151 -2.43 6.04 -12.19
N ARG A 152 -2.72 5.59 -13.42
CA ARG A 152 -2.49 4.21 -13.85
C ARG A 152 -1.02 3.82 -13.85
N THR A 153 -0.14 4.64 -14.43
CA THR A 153 1.30 4.35 -14.44
C THR A 153 1.92 4.40 -13.06
N THR A 154 1.40 5.24 -12.15
CA THR A 154 1.83 5.26 -10.75
C THR A 154 1.46 3.96 -10.06
N ALA A 155 0.21 3.51 -10.19
CA ALA A 155 -0.25 2.24 -9.61
C ALA A 155 0.55 1.05 -10.16
N LEU A 156 0.82 1.05 -11.47
CA LEU A 156 1.63 0.02 -12.11
C LEU A 156 3.08 0.02 -11.61
N ALA A 157 3.73 1.18 -11.56
CA ALA A 157 5.09 1.33 -11.06
C ALA A 157 5.19 0.87 -9.60
N LEU A 158 4.18 1.20 -8.78
CA LEU A 158 4.11 0.75 -7.39
C LEU A 158 4.04 -0.77 -7.27
N LYS A 159 3.26 -1.43 -8.13
CA LYS A 159 3.13 -2.90 -8.13
C LYS A 159 4.40 -3.60 -8.59
N LEU A 160 5.05 -3.09 -9.64
CA LEU A 160 6.35 -3.62 -10.07
C LEU A 160 7.44 -3.38 -9.01
N ALA A 161 7.43 -2.22 -8.34
CA ALA A 161 8.34 -1.93 -7.24
C ALA A 161 8.14 -2.88 -6.05
N GLU A 162 6.89 -3.25 -5.78
CA GLU A 162 6.53 -4.23 -4.76
C GLU A 162 7.12 -5.60 -5.09
N ILE A 163 7.05 -6.04 -6.35
CA ILE A 163 7.63 -7.31 -6.84
C ILE A 163 9.14 -7.32 -6.64
N GLU A 164 9.85 -6.26 -7.04
CA GLU A 164 11.30 -6.17 -6.85
C GLU A 164 11.68 -6.13 -5.36
N LEU A 165 10.85 -5.48 -4.54
CA LEU A 165 11.05 -5.46 -3.10
C LEU A 165 10.84 -6.85 -2.46
N ILE A 166 9.82 -7.60 -2.90
CA ILE A 166 9.58 -8.99 -2.48
C ILE A 166 10.79 -9.86 -2.85
N TYR A 167 11.26 -9.78 -4.09
CA TYR A 167 12.44 -10.52 -4.54
C TYR A 167 13.69 -10.17 -3.70
N SER A 168 13.89 -8.88 -3.40
CA SER A 168 15.04 -8.44 -2.59
C SER A 168 15.06 -8.99 -1.16
N GLU A 169 13.91 -9.40 -0.63
CA GLU A 169 13.76 -9.89 0.75
C GLU A 169 13.63 -11.41 0.84
N ILE A 170 12.93 -12.01 -0.12
CA ILE A 170 12.60 -13.45 -0.11
C ILE A 170 13.56 -14.24 -1.00
N GLY A 171 14.18 -13.60 -2.01
CA GLY A 171 15.07 -14.24 -2.98
C GLY A 171 14.36 -14.92 -4.16
N GLU A 172 13.03 -14.86 -4.20
CA GLU A 172 12.19 -15.45 -5.25
C GLU A 172 11.14 -14.45 -5.72
N TYR A 173 10.87 -14.43 -7.04
CA TYR A 173 9.82 -13.59 -7.61
C TYR A 173 8.43 -14.21 -7.36
N PRO A 174 7.42 -13.41 -6.98
CA PRO A 174 6.05 -13.89 -6.85
C PRO A 174 5.43 -14.20 -8.22
N ILE A 175 4.30 -14.91 -8.25
CA ILE A 175 3.47 -15.01 -9.46
C ILE A 175 2.73 -13.68 -9.65
N LEU A 176 2.80 -13.10 -10.84
CA LEU A 176 2.11 -11.87 -11.19
C LEU A 176 0.80 -12.18 -11.92
N LEU A 177 -0.30 -11.62 -11.43
CA LEU A 177 -1.61 -11.69 -12.06
C LEU A 177 -2.01 -10.28 -12.52
N LEU A 178 -2.25 -10.11 -13.81
CA LEU A 178 -2.72 -8.87 -14.41
C LEU A 178 -4.14 -9.10 -14.94
N ASP A 179 -5.13 -8.52 -14.26
CA ASP A 179 -6.53 -8.64 -14.64
C ASP A 179 -6.98 -7.42 -15.46
N ASP A 180 -7.11 -7.58 -16.78
CA ASP A 180 -7.50 -6.55 -17.76
C ASP A 180 -6.69 -5.23 -17.71
N VAL A 181 -5.54 -5.23 -17.04
CA VAL A 181 -4.71 -4.02 -16.88
C VAL A 181 -4.15 -3.52 -18.21
N LEU A 182 -3.96 -4.40 -19.19
CA LEU A 182 -3.40 -4.02 -20.49
C LEU A 182 -4.36 -3.11 -21.27
N SER A 183 -5.67 -3.36 -21.24
CA SER A 183 -6.64 -2.57 -22.03
C SER A 183 -6.74 -1.11 -21.58
N GLU A 184 -6.23 -0.80 -20.38
CA GLU A 184 -6.18 0.54 -19.80
C GLU A 184 -4.90 1.33 -20.15
N LEU A 185 -3.93 0.69 -20.80
CA LEU A 185 -2.63 1.26 -21.16
C LEU A 185 -2.52 1.46 -22.67
N ASP A 186 -1.75 2.47 -23.09
CA ASP A 186 -1.34 2.61 -24.48
C ASP A 186 -0.30 1.55 -24.88
N ASP A 187 -0.18 1.29 -26.19
CA ASP A 187 0.68 0.24 -26.77
C ASP A 187 2.13 0.28 -26.27
N TYR A 188 2.67 1.49 -26.04
CA TYR A 188 4.03 1.63 -25.53
C TYR A 188 4.13 1.17 -24.08
N ARG A 189 3.22 1.63 -23.22
CA ARG A 189 3.19 1.24 -21.81
C ARG A 189 2.92 -0.26 -21.63
N GLN A 190 2.04 -0.84 -22.47
CA GLN A 190 1.82 -2.29 -22.51
C GLN A 190 3.11 -3.04 -22.84
N SER A 191 3.78 -2.65 -23.94
CA SER A 191 5.02 -3.29 -24.38
C SER A 191 6.13 -3.20 -23.34
N HIS A 192 6.30 -2.02 -22.72
CA HIS A 192 7.31 -1.80 -21.70
C HIS A 192 7.04 -2.60 -20.42
N LEU A 193 5.77 -2.66 -19.98
CA LEU A 193 5.36 -3.49 -18.84
C LEU A 193 5.74 -4.95 -19.08
N LEU A 194 5.33 -5.49 -20.23
CA LEU A 194 5.55 -6.89 -20.56
C LEU A 194 7.04 -7.21 -20.69
N GLN A 195 7.83 -6.34 -21.33
CA GLN A 195 9.30 -6.49 -21.40
C GLN A 195 9.98 -6.42 -20.04
N THR A 196 9.49 -5.59 -19.11
CA THR A 196 10.08 -5.43 -17.77
C THR A 196 9.94 -6.70 -16.93
N ILE A 197 8.81 -7.40 -17.08
CA ILE A 197 8.51 -8.63 -16.33
C ILE A 197 8.93 -9.90 -17.07
N GLN A 198 9.16 -9.81 -18.38
CA GLN A 198 9.58 -10.91 -19.23
C GLN A 198 10.86 -11.56 -18.70
N ASN A 199 10.87 -12.89 -18.65
CA ASN A 199 12.00 -13.72 -18.16
C ASN A 199 12.40 -13.50 -16.70
N ARG A 200 11.67 -12.69 -15.93
CA ARG A 200 11.90 -12.48 -14.49
C ARG A 200 10.79 -13.09 -13.64
N VAL A 201 9.54 -12.85 -14.05
CA VAL A 201 8.35 -13.13 -13.25
C VAL A 201 7.37 -13.98 -14.04
N GLN A 202 6.90 -15.08 -13.45
CA GLN A 202 5.80 -15.84 -14.06
C GLN A 202 4.54 -14.98 -14.02
N THR A 203 4.00 -14.65 -15.20
CA THR A 203 2.91 -13.69 -15.35
C THR A 203 1.70 -14.33 -16.04
N PHE A 204 0.51 -14.15 -15.46
CA PHE A 204 -0.77 -14.41 -16.09
C PHE A 204 -1.46 -13.10 -16.42
N VAL A 205 -1.95 -12.97 -17.65
CA VAL A 205 -2.60 -11.76 -18.13
C VAL A 205 -3.96 -12.10 -18.72
N THR A 206 -5.01 -11.41 -18.28
CA THR A 206 -6.31 -11.42 -18.96
C THR A 206 -6.43 -10.18 -19.84
N THR A 207 -6.96 -10.34 -21.05
CA THR A 207 -7.26 -9.24 -21.97
C THR A 207 -8.34 -9.67 -22.96
N THR A 208 -9.14 -8.71 -23.42
CA THR A 208 -10.13 -8.92 -24.48
C THR A 208 -9.53 -8.81 -25.89
N ASN A 209 -8.33 -8.22 -26.01
CA ASN A 209 -7.64 -8.04 -27.29
C ASN A 209 -6.11 -8.14 -27.14
N ILE A 210 -5.47 -8.79 -28.11
CA ILE A 210 -4.02 -8.97 -28.17
C ILE A 210 -3.32 -8.04 -29.19
N ALA A 211 -4.08 -7.26 -29.96
CA ALA A 211 -3.53 -6.45 -31.06
C ALA A 211 -2.52 -5.38 -30.64
N GLY A 212 -2.60 -4.87 -29.40
CA GLY A 212 -1.66 -3.87 -28.86
C GLY A 212 -0.39 -4.47 -28.23
N ILE A 213 -0.30 -5.80 -28.15
CA ILE A 213 0.82 -6.50 -27.53
C ILE A 213 1.91 -6.76 -28.56
N ASP A 214 3.15 -6.44 -28.21
CA ASP A 214 4.31 -6.69 -29.06
C ASP A 214 4.41 -8.17 -29.51
N HIS A 215 4.70 -8.35 -30.79
CA HIS A 215 4.74 -9.68 -31.42
C HIS A 215 5.79 -10.61 -30.80
N GLN A 216 6.91 -10.10 -30.29
CA GLN A 216 7.92 -10.96 -29.65
C GLN A 216 7.41 -11.50 -28.32
N THR A 217 6.68 -10.68 -27.57
CA THR A 217 6.03 -11.10 -26.32
C THR A 217 4.98 -12.17 -26.60
N LEU A 218 4.13 -11.97 -27.61
CA LEU A 218 3.09 -12.93 -27.99
C LEU A 218 3.68 -14.29 -28.40
N ASN A 219 4.80 -14.29 -29.12
CA ASN A 219 5.45 -15.52 -29.57
C ASN A 219 6.03 -16.37 -28.42
N GLN A 220 6.30 -15.76 -27.27
CA GLN A 220 6.80 -16.46 -26.08
C GLN A 220 5.68 -16.77 -25.07
N ALA A 221 4.49 -16.24 -25.30
CA ALA A 221 3.35 -16.43 -24.42
C ALA A 221 2.54 -17.68 -24.83
N ASN A 222 2.05 -18.41 -23.83
CA ASN A 222 1.02 -19.41 -24.04
C ASN A 222 -0.34 -18.73 -24.02
N ILE A 223 -0.98 -18.63 -25.19
CA ILE A 223 -2.29 -17.98 -25.32
C ILE A 223 -3.38 -19.01 -25.08
N CYS A 224 -4.26 -18.72 -24.11
CA CYS A 224 -5.44 -19.53 -23.83
C CYS A 224 -6.69 -18.70 -24.09
N LYS A 225 -7.62 -19.21 -24.89
CA LYS A 225 -8.93 -18.60 -25.14
C LYS A 225 -9.95 -19.14 -24.16
N VAL A 226 -10.65 -18.23 -23.48
CA VAL A 226 -11.71 -18.55 -22.53
C VAL A 226 -13.08 -18.25 -23.15
N SER A 227 -13.99 -19.23 -23.14
CA SER A 227 -15.37 -19.07 -23.60
C SER A 227 -16.31 -19.94 -22.77
N GLU A 228 -17.43 -19.37 -22.30
CA GLU A 228 -18.45 -20.10 -21.50
C GLU A 228 -17.86 -20.82 -20.27
N GLY A 229 -16.84 -20.25 -19.65
CA GLY A 229 -16.15 -20.86 -18.49
C GLY A 229 -15.20 -22.02 -18.84
N THR A 230 -14.97 -22.29 -20.12
CA THR A 230 -14.00 -23.30 -20.60
C THR A 230 -12.75 -22.63 -21.16
N ILE A 231 -11.58 -23.24 -20.93
CA ILE A 231 -10.27 -22.78 -21.39
C ILE A 231 -9.80 -23.68 -22.52
N SER A 232 -9.40 -23.09 -23.64
CA SER A 232 -8.84 -23.77 -24.82
C SER A 232 -7.49 -23.15 -25.19
N SER A 233 -6.50 -23.97 -25.54
CA SER A 233 -5.13 -23.57 -25.89
C SER A 233 -4.84 -23.86 -27.36
#